data_AF-A0A9Q3EDB6-F1
#
_entry.id   AF-A0A9Q3EDB6-F1
#
_cell.length_a   1.000
_cell.length_b   1.000
_cell.length_c   1.000
_cell.angle_alpha   90.00
_cell.angle_beta   90.00
_cell.angle_gamma   90.00
#
_symmetry.space_group_name_H-M   'P 1'
#
loop_
_entity.id
_entity.type
_entity.pdbx_description
1 polymer ?
#
loop_
_entity_poly.entity_id
_entity_poly.type
_entity_poly.pdbx_seq_one_letter_code
_entity_poly.pdbx_strand_id
1 'polypeptide(L)'
;MLNLERPYPPLVRRPDYPASPRAREALESHINELMKLGVLRKVGHNEEVEVKTHVIITWNNDKSRMGGDFGALNSYSIAERYPIPRIHETFN
;
A
#
# COMPACT_ATOMS: atom_id res chain seq x y z
N MET A 1 7.52 -14.10 -0.41
CA MET A 1 8.76 -14.15 0.40
C MET A 1 9.63 -12.95 0.02
N LEU A 2 10.23 -12.24 0.98
CA LEU A 2 11.16 -11.13 0.71
C LEU A 2 12.56 -11.69 0.41
N ASN A 3 13.29 -11.05 -0.51
CA ASN A 3 14.66 -11.39 -0.90
C ASN A 3 15.72 -10.85 0.06
N LEU A 4 15.33 -10.31 1.21
CA LEU A 4 16.23 -9.61 2.11
C LEU A 4 16.23 -10.24 3.49
N GLU A 5 17.41 -10.32 4.08
CA GLU A 5 17.58 -10.57 5.50
C GLU A 5 17.46 -9.28 6.29
N ARG A 6 17.05 -9.38 7.56
CA ARG A 6 16.97 -8.23 8.45
C ARG A 6 18.38 -7.68 8.73
N PRO A 7 18.55 -6.35 8.89
CA PRO A 7 17.53 -5.31 8.85
C PRO A 7 17.16 -4.87 7.43
N TYR A 8 15.89 -4.50 7.21
CA TYR A 8 15.42 -4.01 5.91
C TYR A 8 16.06 -2.67 5.52
N PRO A 9 16.28 -2.42 4.23
CA PRO A 9 16.97 -1.23 3.75
C PRO A 9 16.16 0.05 4.04
N PRO A 10 16.85 1.20 4.21
CA PRO A 10 16.22 2.48 4.52
C PRO A 10 15.15 2.92 3.51
N LEU A 11 15.20 2.40 2.28
CA LEU A 11 14.22 2.69 1.23
C LEU A 11 12.78 2.32 1.61
N VAL A 12 12.63 1.34 2.51
CA VAL A 12 11.35 0.84 3.04
C VAL A 12 10.93 1.61 4.32
N ARG A 13 11.76 2.56 4.76
CA ARG A 13 11.59 3.39 5.96
C ARG A 13 11.66 4.89 5.62
N ARG A 14 11.06 5.28 4.51
CA ARG A 14 11.00 6.68 4.08
C ARG A 14 10.01 7.49 4.95
N PRO A 15 10.16 8.82 5.04
CA PRO A 15 9.16 9.69 5.68
C PRO A 15 7.91 9.83 4.81
N ASP A 16 6.76 10.08 5.42
CA ASP A 16 5.51 10.22 4.67
C ASP A 16 5.52 11.43 3.74
N TYR A 17 4.89 11.26 2.58
CA TYR A 17 4.70 12.36 1.64
C TYR A 17 3.82 13.45 2.27
N PRO A 18 4.12 14.73 2.00
CA PRO A 18 3.24 15.81 2.41
C PRO A 18 1.88 15.67 1.73
N ALA A 19 0.80 15.75 2.50
CA ALA A 19 -0.57 15.68 2.01
C ALA A 19 -1.27 17.04 2.14
N SER A 20 -2.00 17.45 1.10
CA SER A 20 -2.86 18.64 1.15
C SER A 20 -4.02 18.42 2.13
N PRO A 21 -4.65 19.49 2.66
CA PRO A 21 -5.80 19.35 3.57
C PRO A 21 -6.91 18.45 3.02
N ARG A 22 -7.31 18.68 1.75
CA ARG A 22 -8.28 17.85 1.04
C ARG A 22 -7.86 16.38 0.95
N ALA A 23 -6.57 16.11 0.75
CA ALA A 23 -6.06 14.73 0.72
C ALA A 23 -6.06 14.08 2.10
N ARG A 24 -5.78 14.83 3.18
CA ARG A 24 -5.84 14.32 4.56
C ARG A 24 -7.25 13.93 4.96
N GLU A 25 -8.24 14.78 4.68
CA GLU A 25 -9.65 14.47 4.94
C GLU A 25 -10.10 13.20 4.19
N ALA A 26 -9.73 13.09 2.91
CA ALA A 26 -10.01 11.89 2.13
C ALA A 26 -9.31 10.65 2.71
N LEU A 27 -8.04 10.75 3.10
CA LEU A 27 -7.29 9.64 3.73
C LEU A 27 -7.98 9.19 5.01
N GLU A 28 -8.34 10.12 5.89
CA GLU A 28 -9.03 9.80 7.14
C GLU A 28 -10.37 9.08 6.89
N SER A 29 -11.15 9.53 5.91
CA SER A 29 -12.38 8.84 5.52
C SER A 29 -12.13 7.41 5.06
N HIS A 30 -11.17 7.20 4.15
CA HIS A 30 -10.84 5.87 3.62
C HIS A 30 -10.29 4.93 4.71
N ILE A 31 -9.40 5.44 5.57
CA ILE A 31 -8.84 4.66 6.69
C ILE A 31 -9.94 4.22 7.65
N ASN A 32 -10.84 5.14 8.02
CA ASN A 32 -11.95 4.84 8.92
C ASN A 32 -12.90 3.79 8.34
N GLU A 33 -13.20 3.86 7.05
CA GLU A 33 -14.01 2.85 6.36
C GLU A 33 -13.32 1.47 6.39
N LEU A 34 -12.04 1.40 6.03
CA LEU A 34 -11.28 0.15 6.04
C LEU A 34 -11.10 -0.44 7.45
N MET A 35 -11.00 0.41 8.48
CA MET A 35 -11.01 -0.04 9.88
C MET A 35 -12.36 -0.63 10.28
N LYS A 36 -13.48 0.00 9.87
CA LYS A 36 -14.84 -0.53 10.12
C LYS A 36 -15.08 -1.87 9.44
N LEU A 37 -14.54 -2.04 8.22
CA LEU A 37 -14.60 -3.30 7.48
C LEU A 37 -13.65 -4.37 8.03
N GLY A 38 -12.79 -4.05 9.00
CA GLY A 38 -11.80 -4.97 9.56
C GLY A 38 -10.62 -5.27 8.64
N VAL A 39 -10.44 -4.49 7.57
CA VAL A 39 -9.32 -4.63 6.62
C VAL A 39 -8.04 -4.03 7.20
N LEU A 40 -8.15 -2.90 7.90
CA LEU A 40 -7.03 -2.23 8.57
C LEU A 40 -7.19 -2.27 10.08
N ARG A 41 -6.06 -2.35 10.80
CA ARG A 41 -5.97 -2.25 12.25
C ARG A 41 -4.91 -1.23 12.64
N LYS A 42 -5.19 -0.47 13.70
CA LYS A 42 -4.17 0.36 14.34
C LYS A 42 -3.13 -0.51 15.05
N VAL A 43 -1.87 -0.31 14.70
CA VAL A 43 -0.71 -0.94 15.35
C VAL A 43 -0.57 -0.38 16.78
N GLY A 44 -0.27 -1.25 17.74
CA GLY A 44 -0.10 -0.86 19.14
C GLY A 44 1.19 -0.04 19.36
N HIS A 45 1.27 0.73 20.45
CA HIS A 45 2.47 1.53 20.75
C HIS A 45 3.76 0.69 20.88
N ASN A 46 3.63 -0.55 21.35
CA ASN A 46 4.74 -1.47 21.58
C ASN A 46 4.98 -2.45 20.42
N GLU A 47 4.24 -2.31 19.30
CA GLU A 47 4.34 -3.20 18.15
C GLU A 47 5.30 -2.58 17.13
N GLU A 48 6.43 -3.25 16.87
CA GLU A 48 7.43 -2.76 15.92
C GLU A 48 6.92 -2.90 14.48
N VAL A 49 6.87 -1.79 13.76
CA VAL A 49 6.55 -1.77 12.32
C VAL A 49 7.85 -1.85 11.54
N GLU A 50 8.15 -3.03 11.02
CA GLU A 50 9.40 -3.27 10.31
C GLU A 50 9.44 -2.61 8.91
N VAL A 51 8.27 -2.49 8.28
CA VAL A 51 8.07 -2.00 6.91
C VAL A 51 6.97 -0.95 6.88
N LYS A 52 7.25 0.22 6.30
CA LYS A 52 6.28 1.29 6.12
C LYS A 52 6.05 1.57 4.63
N THR A 53 4.80 1.48 4.21
CA THR A 53 4.39 1.85 2.85
C THR A 53 3.67 3.19 2.91
N HIS A 54 4.06 4.12 2.05
CA HIS A 54 3.35 5.39 1.93
C HIS A 54 2.01 5.21 1.24
N VAL A 55 1.08 6.07 1.62
CA VAL A 55 -0.26 6.09 1.05
C VAL A 55 -0.50 7.45 0.41
N ILE A 56 -1.05 7.44 -0.79
CA ILE A 56 -1.39 8.64 -1.55
C ILE A 56 -2.87 8.63 -1.92
N ILE A 57 -3.41 9.83 -2.18
CA ILE A 57 -4.75 9.97 -2.75
C ILE A 57 -4.64 10.34 -4.22
N THR A 58 -5.39 9.62 -5.05
CA THR A 58 -5.61 9.98 -6.45
C THR A 58 -7.07 10.37 -6.64
N TRP A 59 -7.31 11.42 -7.43
CA TRP A 59 -8.66 11.93 -7.70
C TRP A 59 -9.07 11.62 -9.14
N ASN A 60 -10.33 11.24 -9.34
CA ASN A 60 -10.96 11.12 -10.65
C ASN A 60 -12.45 11.43 -10.54
N ASN A 61 -12.96 12.39 -11.33
CA ASN A 61 -14.38 12.82 -11.32
C ASN A 61 -14.92 13.02 -9.90
N ASP A 62 -14.21 13.81 -9.10
CA ASP A 62 -14.47 14.11 -7.69
C ASP A 62 -14.44 12.93 -6.70
N LYS A 63 -14.20 11.72 -7.19
CA LYS A 63 -13.99 10.53 -6.36
C LYS A 63 -12.51 10.39 -6.04
N SER A 64 -12.20 10.19 -4.77
CA SER A 64 -10.85 9.90 -4.30
C SER A 64 -10.64 8.39 -4.17
N ARG A 65 -9.41 7.94 -4.36
CA ARG A 65 -8.96 6.58 -4.06
C ARG A 65 -7.67 6.64 -3.27
N MET A 66 -7.56 5.75 -2.29
CA MET A 66 -6.35 5.52 -1.52
C MET A 66 -5.47 4.48 -2.23
N GLY A 67 -4.22 4.83 -2.52
CA GLY A 67 -3.24 3.94 -3.16
C GLY A 67 -1.98 3.80 -2.31
N GLY A 68 -1.53 2.58 -2.08
CA GLY A 68 -0.23 2.32 -1.44
C GLY A 68 0.91 2.37 -2.44
N ASP A 69 1.97 3.12 -2.14
CA ASP A 69 3.22 3.09 -2.91
C ASP A 69 4.09 1.93 -2.45
N PHE A 70 3.86 0.78 -3.08
CA PHE A 70 4.62 -0.45 -2.85
C PHE A 70 5.88 -0.56 -3.70
N GLY A 71 6.32 0.49 -4.42
CA GLY A 71 7.44 0.40 -5.36
C GLY A 71 8.74 -0.11 -4.72
N ALA A 72 9.07 0.41 -3.53
CA ALA A 72 10.22 -0.06 -2.75
C ALA A 72 10.03 -1.51 -2.31
N LEU A 73 8.87 -1.88 -1.77
CA LEU A 73 8.59 -3.23 -1.28
C LEU A 73 8.63 -4.28 -2.41
N ASN A 74 8.09 -3.93 -3.58
CA ASN A 74 8.05 -4.79 -4.75
C ASN A 74 9.45 -5.13 -5.25
N SER A 75 10.40 -4.18 -5.14
CA SER A 75 11.80 -4.38 -5.53
C SER A 75 12.51 -5.42 -4.67
N TYR A 76 12.00 -5.68 -3.47
CA TYR A 76 12.54 -6.65 -2.52
C TYR A 76 11.70 -7.91 -2.38
N SER A 77 10.62 -8.04 -3.15
CA SER A 77 9.73 -9.19 -3.10
C SER A 77 10.06 -10.17 -4.23
N ILE A 78 10.03 -11.47 -3.93
CA ILE A 78 10.11 -12.50 -4.98
C ILE A 78 8.77 -12.52 -5.70
N ALA A 79 8.80 -12.33 -7.02
CA ALA A 79 7.61 -12.46 -7.85
C ALA A 79 7.23 -13.94 -8.02
N GLU A 80 6.14 -14.35 -7.39
CA GLU A 80 5.50 -15.63 -7.65
C GLU A 80 4.51 -15.48 -8.81
N ARG A 81 4.84 -16.06 -9.96
CA ARG A 81 4.05 -15.89 -11.18
C ARG A 81 3.00 -16.98 -11.28
N TYR A 82 1.74 -16.63 -11.04
CA TYR A 82 0.61 -17.44 -11.48
C TYR A 82 0.36 -17.21 -12.98
N PRO A 83 0.26 -18.25 -13.82
CA PRO A 83 0.02 -18.09 -15.25
C PRO A 83 -1.43 -17.63 -15.48
N ILE A 84 -1.63 -16.31 -15.59
CA ILE A 84 -2.91 -15.72 -15.98
C ILE A 84 -2.97 -15.72 -17.51
N PRO A 85 -3.93 -16.44 -18.13
CA PRO A 85 -4.04 -16.49 -19.58
C PRO A 85 -4.36 -15.10 -20.14
N ARG A 86 -3.82 -14.80 -21.32
CA ARG A 86 -4.19 -13.59 -22.06
C ARG A 86 -5.61 -13.74 -22.57
N ILE A 87 -6.29 -12.62 -22.79
CA ILE A 87 -7.71 -12.60 -23.22
C ILE A 87 -7.96 -13.52 -24.43
N HIS A 88 -7.08 -13.52 -25.43
CA HIS A 88 -7.22 -14.36 -26.63
C HIS A 88 -7.00 -15.86 -26.38
N GLU A 89 -6.34 -16.24 -25.28
CA GLU A 89 -6.11 -17.64 -24.90
C GLU A 89 -7.34 -18.23 -24.18
N THR A 90 -8.22 -17.37 -23.64
CA THR A 90 -9.38 -17.77 -22.82
C THR A 90 -10.69 -17.87 -23.61
N PHE A 91 -10.86 -17.12 -24.71
CA PHE A 91 -12.13 -16.98 -25.43
C PHE A 91 -12.15 -17.59 -26.85
N ASN A 92 -11.32 -18.60 -27.11
CA ASN A 92 -11.35 -19.38 -28.36
C ASN A 92 -12.16 -20.67 -28.21
#